data_AF-A0A381T4M1-F1
#
_entry.id   AF-A0A381T4M1-F1
#
_cell.length_a   1.000
_cell.length_b   1.000
_cell.length_c   1.000
_cell.angle_alpha   90.00
_cell.angle_beta   90.00
_cell.angle_gamma   90.00
#
_symmetry.space_group_name_H-M   'P 1'
#
loop_
_entity.id
_entity.type
_entity.pdbx_description
1 polymer ?
#
loop_
_entity_poly.entity_id
_entity_poly.type
_entity_poly.pdbx_seq_one_letter_code
_entity_poly.pdbx_strand_id
1 'polypeptide(L)'
;MNLQRLLLISIVANLVCLAGLFWMLADRQQPPAQLGSPVAAAAGRAPGQAVPVERIVREVEPFHWSQIEADDYQTYVENLRRIGCPEETIRDLVKQDLDKLYDQRKADILSKAPARKEYWKTGNPSALSRPSSATSSQMAQLDREKNEVLGDLFGSQGMAAINRPNPLARARSQSKSGYAMDFIPEETKAELNTLEREFGSELLKKMAQGATDAQDMAEIRRMRTERDDRIATMLTPEQKMEYDLRKSPTAANMRLQMDGFDPSEDEFRDIFAARKAFDNEHGVVPGSSISPADAEIRQLAEQEMNNQIRTSLGDDRFQDYLRQTDYDYKSIHKITQRQGLGENISAQVYQMKGGAEELAREIRMNTGLSIEERQMQLGQIQNETSISIESLIGGQGAAALQTQAGGRNWLNNIGRVNPLPIVKPTFQVITGGTPNP
;
A
#
# COMPACT_ATOMS: atom_id res chain seq x y z
N MET A 1 -27.66 -42.04 -9.36
CA MET A 1 -27.09 -41.99 -10.73
C MET A 1 -25.58 -41.96 -10.61
N ASN A 2 -24.87 -42.98 -11.12
CA ASN A 2 -23.46 -43.20 -10.83
C ASN A 2 -22.57 -42.11 -11.45
N LEU A 3 -21.61 -41.60 -10.67
CA LEU A 3 -20.66 -40.53 -11.04
C LEU A 3 -19.96 -40.77 -12.40
N GLN A 4 -19.73 -42.04 -12.74
CA GLN A 4 -19.19 -42.46 -14.03
C GLN A 4 -20.08 -42.10 -15.22
N ARG A 5 -21.42 -42.15 -15.07
CA ARG A 5 -22.35 -41.77 -16.15
C ARG A 5 -22.37 -40.25 -16.35
N LEU A 6 -22.20 -39.46 -15.28
CA LEU A 6 -22.13 -38.00 -15.37
C LEU A 6 -20.83 -37.54 -16.04
N LEU A 7 -19.70 -38.18 -15.72
CA LEU A 7 -18.42 -37.92 -16.39
C LEU A 7 -18.48 -38.27 -17.88
N LEU A 8 -19.09 -39.41 -18.24
CA LEU A 8 -19.20 -39.83 -19.63
C LEU A 8 -20.08 -38.87 -20.45
N ILE A 9 -21.18 -38.38 -19.87
CA ILE A 9 -22.03 -37.36 -20.50
C ILE A 9 -21.28 -36.03 -20.68
N SER A 10 -20.48 -35.61 -19.69
CA SER A 10 -19.69 -34.38 -19.78
C SER A 10 -18.60 -34.46 -20.85
N ILE A 11 -17.92 -35.60 -20.98
CA ILE A 11 -16.90 -35.81 -22.01
C ILE A 11 -17.53 -35.77 -23.40
N VAL A 12 -18.67 -36.43 -23.60
CA VAL A 12 -19.38 -36.41 -24.88
C VAL A 12 -19.86 -35.00 -25.23
N ALA A 13 -20.40 -34.25 -24.26
CA ALA A 13 -20.84 -32.88 -24.47
C ALA A 13 -19.68 -31.95 -24.88
N ASN A 14 -18.52 -32.08 -24.25
CA ASN A 14 -17.34 -31.29 -24.58
C ASN A 14 -16.78 -31.64 -25.98
N LEU A 15 -16.82 -32.92 -26.38
CA LEU A 15 -16.41 -33.34 -27.73
C LEU A 15 -17.34 -32.80 -28.82
N VAL A 16 -18.65 -32.76 -28.56
CA VAL A 16 -19.62 -32.16 -29.49
C VAL A 16 -19.40 -30.64 -29.62
N CYS A 17 -19.08 -29.96 -28.52
CA CYS A 17 -18.77 -28.53 -28.55
C CYS A 17 -17.46 -28.23 -29.32
N LEU A 18 -16.43 -29.07 -29.14
CA LEU A 18 -15.17 -28.94 -29.88
C LEU A 18 -15.34 -29.22 -31.37
N ALA A 19 -16.14 -30.22 -31.74
CA ALA A 19 -16.48 -30.48 -33.14
C ALA A 19 -17.28 -29.33 -33.77
N GLY A 20 -18.22 -28.73 -33.04
CA GLY A 20 -18.97 -27.55 -33.48
C GLY A 20 -18.08 -26.32 -33.69
N LEU A 21 -17.14 -26.07 -32.78
CA LEU A 21 -16.15 -24.99 -32.92
C LEU A 21 -15.25 -25.21 -34.14
N PHE A 22 -14.79 -26.44 -34.36
CA PHE A 22 -13.95 -26.76 -35.52
C PHE A 22 -14.70 -26.57 -36.84
N TRP A 23 -15.98 -26.95 -36.90
CA TRP A 23 -16.82 -26.75 -38.09
C TRP A 23 -17.07 -25.26 -38.37
N MET A 24 -17.29 -24.45 -37.33
CA MET A 24 -17.50 -23.01 -37.45
C MET A 24 -16.22 -22.25 -37.84
N LEU A 25 -15.05 -22.76 -37.48
CA LEU A 25 -13.74 -22.23 -37.91
C LEU A 25 -13.39 -22.66 -39.34
N ALA A 26 -13.80 -23.85 -39.77
CA ALA A 26 -13.59 -24.33 -41.14
C ALA A 26 -14.47 -23.56 -42.15
N ASP A 27 -15.70 -23.19 -41.79
CA ASP A 27 -16.63 -22.43 -42.65
C ASP A 27 -16.21 -20.96 -42.84
N ARG A 28 -15.23 -20.48 -42.05
CA ARG A 28 -14.65 -19.13 -42.17
C ARG A 28 -13.42 -19.05 -43.07
N GLN A 29 -12.93 -20.17 -43.60
CA GLN A 29 -11.92 -20.18 -44.63
C GLN A 29 -12.59 -20.16 -46.01
N GLN A 30 -12.99 -18.96 -46.47
CA GLN A 30 -13.24 -18.75 -47.89
C GLN A 30 -11.94 -19.02 -48.67
N PRO A 31 -11.96 -19.86 -49.73
CA PRO A 31 -10.79 -20.02 -50.59
C PRO A 31 -10.50 -18.69 -51.32
N PRO A 32 -9.23 -18.38 -51.61
CA PRO A 32 -8.91 -17.20 -52.41
C PRO A 32 -9.58 -17.32 -53.77
N ALA A 33 -10.30 -16.28 -54.17
CA ALA A 33 -10.87 -16.15 -55.49
C ALA A 33 -9.76 -16.38 -56.53
N GLN A 34 -9.92 -17.43 -57.33
CA GLN A 34 -9.03 -17.74 -58.43
C GLN A 34 -9.00 -16.56 -59.39
N LEU A 35 -7.81 -15.97 -59.55
CA LEU A 35 -7.49 -15.10 -60.68
C LEU A 35 -7.70 -15.92 -61.96
N GLY A 36 -8.78 -15.62 -62.68
CA GLY A 36 -9.06 -16.25 -63.97
C GLY A 36 -7.94 -15.95 -64.96
N SER A 37 -7.31 -16.99 -65.48
CA SER A 37 -6.52 -16.91 -66.71
C SER A 37 -7.40 -16.52 -67.90
N PRO A 38 -6.86 -15.81 -68.90
CA PRO A 38 -7.65 -15.32 -70.02
C PRO A 38 -8.00 -16.46 -70.98
N VAL A 39 -9.29 -16.60 -71.30
CA VAL A 39 -9.75 -17.41 -72.43
C VAL A 39 -9.54 -16.59 -73.70
N ALA A 40 -8.65 -17.07 -74.57
CA ALA A 40 -8.65 -16.70 -75.97
C ALA A 40 -9.91 -17.30 -76.63
N ALA A 41 -10.76 -16.44 -77.19
CA ALA A 41 -11.83 -16.84 -78.10
C ALA A 41 -11.88 -15.88 -79.29
N ALA A 42 -12.05 -16.48 -80.46
CA ALA A 42 -11.84 -15.92 -81.77
C ALA A 42 -12.87 -14.85 -82.20
N ALA A 43 -12.35 -13.95 -83.04
CA ALA A 43 -12.97 -13.22 -84.13
C ALA A 43 -14.50 -13.32 -84.34
N GLY A 44 -15.17 -12.15 -84.30
CA GLY A 44 -16.52 -11.99 -84.83
C GLY A 44 -17.08 -10.57 -84.79
N ARG A 45 -17.00 -9.90 -85.95
CA ARG A 45 -17.83 -8.75 -86.42
C ARG A 45 -17.42 -7.31 -86.04
N ALA A 46 -17.53 -6.45 -87.06
CA ALA A 46 -17.09 -5.05 -87.19
C ALA A 46 -18.08 -4.03 -86.54
N PRO A 47 -17.75 -2.71 -86.52
CA PRO A 47 -17.97 -1.82 -85.38
C PRO A 47 -19.33 -1.10 -85.36
N GLY A 48 -19.88 -0.94 -84.16
CA GLY A 48 -20.87 0.10 -83.85
C GLY A 48 -20.17 1.22 -83.08
N GLN A 49 -20.17 2.43 -83.64
CA GLN A 49 -19.67 3.63 -82.97
C GLN A 49 -20.50 3.89 -81.70
N ALA A 50 -19.85 3.80 -80.54
CA ALA A 50 -20.37 4.33 -79.29
C ALA A 50 -19.33 5.30 -78.71
N VAL A 51 -19.82 6.49 -78.41
CA VAL A 51 -19.17 7.71 -77.92
C VAL A 51 -18.12 7.41 -76.83
N PRO A 52 -16.93 8.03 -76.83
CA PRO A 52 -15.96 7.81 -75.77
C PRO A 52 -16.48 8.40 -74.46
N VAL A 53 -16.85 7.54 -73.51
CA VAL A 53 -16.97 7.94 -72.11
C VAL A 53 -15.55 8.12 -71.60
N GLU A 54 -15.16 9.37 -71.39
CA GLU A 54 -13.92 9.74 -70.71
C GLU A 54 -13.94 9.13 -69.31
N ARG A 55 -13.26 7.99 -69.15
CA ARG A 55 -13.04 7.37 -67.85
C ARG A 55 -11.93 8.16 -67.17
N ILE A 56 -12.31 9.14 -66.36
CA ILE A 56 -11.39 9.83 -65.46
C ILE A 56 -10.86 8.78 -64.46
N VAL A 57 -9.67 8.24 -64.72
CA VAL A 57 -8.90 7.49 -63.73
C VAL A 57 -8.32 8.52 -62.79
N ARG A 58 -8.92 8.71 -61.62
CA ARG A 58 -8.26 9.41 -60.52
C ARG A 58 -7.21 8.47 -59.95
N GLU A 59 -5.94 8.72 -60.26
CA GLU A 59 -4.85 8.16 -59.47
C GLU A 59 -5.01 8.67 -58.04
N VAL A 60 -5.37 7.78 -57.12
CA VAL A 60 -5.36 8.08 -55.69
C VAL A 60 -3.90 7.94 -55.28
N GLU A 61 -3.24 9.05 -54.95
CA GLU A 61 -1.88 9.01 -54.42
C GLU A 61 -1.82 8.03 -53.22
N PRO A 62 -0.77 7.20 -53.13
CA PRO A 62 -0.61 6.29 -52.01
C PRO A 62 -0.53 7.08 -50.70
N PHE A 63 -1.25 6.61 -49.68
CA PHE A 63 -1.23 7.22 -48.36
C PHE A 63 0.17 7.10 -47.74
N HIS A 64 0.74 8.24 -47.32
CA HIS A 64 2.02 8.30 -46.62
C HIS A 64 1.82 8.94 -45.24
N TRP A 65 2.37 8.33 -44.19
CA TRP A 65 2.28 8.82 -42.81
C TRP A 65 2.89 10.22 -42.59
N SER A 66 3.86 10.59 -43.43
CA SER A 66 4.42 11.94 -43.48
C SER A 66 3.41 13.03 -43.88
N GLN A 67 2.24 12.66 -44.40
CA GLN A 67 1.14 13.59 -44.69
C GLN A 67 0.30 13.92 -43.44
N ILE A 68 0.50 13.18 -42.35
CA ILE A 68 -0.19 13.39 -41.06
C ILE A 68 0.79 13.89 -40.00
N GLU A 69 1.95 13.25 -39.88
CA GLU A 69 2.95 13.52 -38.85
C GLU A 69 3.48 14.95 -38.96
N ALA A 70 3.31 15.73 -37.90
CA ALA A 70 3.80 17.10 -37.79
C ALA A 70 4.27 17.34 -36.36
N ASP A 71 5.34 18.13 -36.19
CA ASP A 71 5.89 18.49 -34.88
C ASP A 71 4.96 19.45 -34.10
N ASP A 72 4.08 20.14 -34.80
CA ASP A 72 3.08 21.06 -34.25
C ASP A 72 1.71 20.41 -34.17
N TYR A 73 1.11 20.42 -32.98
CA TYR A 73 -0.20 19.81 -32.71
C TYR A 73 -1.34 20.49 -33.48
N GLN A 74 -1.24 21.78 -33.83
CA GLN A 74 -2.27 22.44 -34.65
C GLN A 74 -2.27 21.84 -36.06
N THR A 75 -1.09 21.78 -36.69
CA THR A 75 -0.90 21.17 -38.00
C THR A 75 -1.26 19.68 -38.02
N TYR A 76 -0.89 18.93 -36.98
CA TYR A 76 -1.23 17.51 -36.82
C TYR A 76 -2.75 17.27 -36.76
N VAL A 77 -3.47 18.09 -35.98
CA VAL A 77 -4.94 18.02 -35.88
C VAL A 77 -5.62 18.38 -37.20
N GLU A 78 -5.14 19.40 -37.91
CA GLU A 78 -5.67 19.79 -39.22
C GLU A 78 -5.47 18.69 -40.27
N ASN A 79 -4.30 18.04 -40.28
CA ASN A 79 -4.03 16.90 -41.15
C ASN A 79 -4.96 15.71 -40.86
N LEU A 80 -5.21 15.41 -39.58
CA LEU A 80 -6.15 14.37 -39.17
C LEU A 80 -7.61 14.70 -39.54
N ARG A 81 -8.01 15.97 -39.44
CA ARG A 81 -9.34 16.41 -39.90
C ARG A 81 -9.46 16.31 -41.43
N ARG A 82 -8.40 16.66 -42.16
CA ARG A 82 -8.37 16.64 -43.64
C ARG A 82 -8.60 15.25 -44.23
N ILE A 83 -8.17 14.20 -43.53
CA ILE A 83 -8.38 12.80 -43.94
C ILE A 83 -9.72 12.22 -43.46
N GLY A 84 -10.56 13.02 -42.79
CA GLY A 84 -11.88 12.61 -42.33
C GLY A 84 -11.86 11.78 -41.03
N CYS A 85 -10.84 11.91 -40.19
CA CYS A 85 -10.80 11.23 -38.90
C CYS A 85 -11.91 11.78 -37.97
N PRO A 86 -12.65 10.91 -37.25
CA PRO A 86 -13.65 11.37 -36.28
C PRO A 86 -13.02 12.25 -35.19
N GLU A 87 -13.69 13.36 -34.85
CA GLU A 87 -13.18 14.34 -33.89
C GLU A 87 -12.96 13.75 -32.47
N GLU A 88 -13.64 12.65 -32.12
CA GLU A 88 -13.39 11.90 -30.88
C GLU A 88 -12.04 11.18 -30.92
N THR A 89 -11.72 10.54 -32.05
CA THR A 89 -10.44 9.84 -32.25
C THR A 89 -9.26 10.81 -32.30
N ILE A 90 -9.43 11.97 -32.93
CA ILE A 90 -8.41 13.03 -32.94
C ILE A 90 -8.12 13.49 -31.51
N ARG A 91 -9.16 13.70 -30.69
CA ARG A 91 -9.02 14.09 -29.29
C ARG A 91 -8.27 13.05 -28.46
N ASP A 92 -8.59 11.77 -28.63
CA ASP A 92 -7.94 10.69 -27.89
C ASP A 92 -6.45 10.54 -28.24
N LEU A 93 -6.11 10.63 -29.53
CA LEU A 93 -4.71 10.54 -30.01
C LEU A 93 -3.87 11.70 -29.45
N VAL A 94 -4.34 12.94 -29.63
CA VAL A 94 -3.62 14.13 -29.16
C VAL A 94 -3.51 14.15 -27.63
N LYS A 95 -4.58 13.75 -26.92
CA LYS A 95 -4.55 13.61 -25.47
C LYS A 95 -3.49 12.60 -25.03
N GLN A 96 -3.42 11.44 -25.67
CA GLN A 96 -2.47 10.40 -25.30
C GLN A 96 -1.03 10.87 -25.47
N ASP A 97 -0.73 11.62 -26.54
CA ASP A 97 0.62 12.11 -26.79
C ASP A 97 0.99 13.29 -25.90
N LEU A 98 0.06 14.22 -25.64
CA LEU A 98 0.27 15.28 -24.64
C LEU A 98 0.44 14.70 -23.23
N ASP A 99 -0.34 13.69 -22.86
CA ASP A 99 -0.16 12.99 -21.59
C ASP A 99 1.26 12.39 -21.50
N LYS A 100 1.74 11.67 -22.53
CA LYS A 100 3.13 11.16 -22.55
C LYS A 100 4.17 12.27 -22.38
N LEU A 101 4.05 13.36 -23.12
CA LEU A 101 5.01 14.48 -23.09
C LEU A 101 5.07 15.15 -21.72
N TYR A 102 3.92 15.50 -21.17
CA TYR A 102 3.84 16.18 -19.88
C TYR A 102 4.13 15.23 -18.71
N ASP A 103 3.82 13.94 -18.83
CA ASP A 103 4.19 12.91 -17.85
C ASP A 103 5.71 12.74 -17.78
N GLN A 104 6.41 12.74 -18.92
CA GLN A 104 7.88 12.73 -18.96
C GLN A 104 8.48 13.99 -18.31
N ARG A 105 7.97 15.18 -18.61
CA ARG A 105 8.44 16.43 -17.98
C ARG A 105 8.22 16.44 -16.47
N LYS A 106 7.11 15.89 -16.00
CA LYS A 106 6.85 15.72 -14.55
C LYS A 106 7.79 14.69 -13.92
N ALA A 107 8.08 13.59 -14.61
CA ALA A 107 9.05 12.60 -14.15
C ALA A 107 10.46 13.19 -14.02
N ASP A 108 10.87 14.05 -14.95
CA ASP A 108 12.14 14.78 -14.89
C ASP A 108 12.22 15.77 -13.73
N ILE A 109 11.12 16.47 -13.42
CA ILE A 109 11.04 17.35 -12.25
C ILE A 109 11.15 16.53 -10.96
N LEU A 110 10.51 15.36 -10.90
CA LEU A 110 10.58 14.45 -9.75
C LEU A 110 11.96 13.83 -9.57
N SER A 111 12.65 13.46 -10.65
CA SER A 111 13.99 12.88 -10.59
C SER A 111 15.06 13.91 -10.22
N LYS A 112 14.86 15.18 -10.57
CA LYS A 112 15.72 16.32 -10.21
C LYS A 112 15.37 16.97 -8.88
N ALA A 113 14.23 16.63 -8.28
CA ALA A 113 13.86 17.14 -6.97
C ALA A 113 14.87 16.64 -5.93
N PRO A 114 15.30 17.48 -4.97
CA PRO A 114 16.21 17.05 -3.94
C PRO A 114 15.61 15.85 -3.20
N ALA A 115 16.36 14.76 -3.14
CA ALA A 115 16.01 13.58 -2.35
C ALA A 115 15.57 14.01 -0.95
N ARG A 116 14.46 13.46 -0.44
CA ARG A 116 14.12 13.62 0.97
C ARG A 116 15.17 12.92 1.81
N LYS A 117 16.12 13.69 2.33
CA LYS A 117 17.13 13.20 3.26
C LYS A 117 16.53 12.90 4.63
N GLU A 118 15.43 13.55 4.99
CA GLU A 118 14.79 13.49 6.31
C GLU A 118 13.86 12.26 6.47
N TYR A 119 14.42 11.05 6.37
CA TYR A 119 13.61 9.83 6.51
C TYR A 119 13.07 9.60 7.94
N TRP A 120 13.61 10.30 8.94
CA TRP A 120 13.22 10.22 10.34
C TRP A 120 11.96 11.04 10.68
N LYS A 121 11.43 11.85 9.75
CA LYS A 121 10.21 12.62 9.99
C LYS A 121 8.98 11.71 10.10
N THR A 122 8.16 12.00 11.10
CA THR A 122 6.95 11.25 11.45
C THR A 122 5.71 11.93 10.86
N GLY A 123 4.59 11.20 10.81
CA GLY A 123 3.32 11.67 10.29
C GLY A 123 2.76 10.84 9.13
N ASN A 124 1.62 11.28 8.60
CA ASN A 124 0.91 10.53 7.58
C ASN A 124 1.74 10.41 6.29
N PRO A 125 1.91 9.19 5.70
CA PRO A 125 2.63 8.99 4.45
C PRO A 125 2.16 9.89 3.31
N SER A 126 0.88 10.28 3.28
CA SER A 126 0.36 11.21 2.28
C SER A 126 0.89 12.64 2.47
N ALA A 127 1.08 13.11 3.70
CA ALA A 127 1.68 14.39 4.02
C ALA A 127 3.20 14.33 3.80
N LEU A 128 3.84 13.24 4.24
CA LEU A 128 5.26 12.94 4.05
C LEU A 128 5.64 12.54 2.62
N SER A 129 4.68 12.36 1.71
CA SER A 129 4.93 12.10 0.28
C SER A 129 4.60 13.29 -0.61
N ARG A 130 4.03 14.39 -0.07
CA ARG A 130 3.78 15.62 -0.85
C ARG A 130 5.08 16.25 -1.31
N PRO A 131 5.34 16.37 -2.63
CA PRO A 131 6.51 17.06 -3.12
C PRO A 131 6.63 18.46 -2.51
N SER A 132 7.85 19.02 -2.47
CA SER A 132 8.06 20.36 -1.93
C SER A 132 7.07 21.37 -2.53
N SER A 133 6.78 22.47 -1.84
CA SER A 133 5.88 23.52 -2.37
C SER A 133 6.32 24.02 -3.75
N ALA A 134 7.64 24.13 -3.96
CA ALA A 134 8.24 24.47 -5.25
C ALA A 134 7.98 23.40 -6.33
N THR A 135 8.27 22.13 -6.03
CA THR A 135 8.01 21.00 -6.96
C THR A 135 6.51 20.89 -7.27
N SER A 136 5.65 21.09 -6.27
CA SER A 136 4.19 21.11 -6.42
C SER A 136 3.72 22.25 -7.32
N SER A 137 4.30 23.45 -7.19
CA SER A 137 4.01 24.59 -8.05
C SER A 137 4.41 24.32 -9.50
N GLN A 138 5.61 23.76 -9.72
CA GLN A 138 6.10 23.42 -11.06
C GLN A 138 5.23 22.36 -11.75
N MET A 139 4.77 21.34 -11.01
CA MET A 139 3.81 20.36 -11.55
C MET A 139 2.46 21.00 -11.87
N ALA A 140 1.95 21.89 -11.01
CA ALA A 140 0.70 22.61 -11.25
C ALA A 140 0.82 23.54 -12.46
N GLN A 141 1.99 24.11 -12.71
CA GLN A 141 2.27 24.89 -13.91
C GLN A 141 2.21 24.02 -15.17
N LEU A 142 2.86 22.84 -15.18
CA LEU A 142 2.75 21.89 -16.29
C LEU A 142 1.31 21.42 -16.53
N ASP A 143 0.51 21.25 -15.47
CA ASP A 143 -0.91 20.94 -15.60
C ASP A 143 -1.72 22.10 -16.22
N ARG A 144 -1.39 23.35 -15.89
CA ARG A 144 -1.99 24.52 -16.52
C ARG A 144 -1.60 24.64 -17.99
N GLU A 145 -0.31 24.52 -18.31
CA GLU A 145 0.20 24.55 -19.69
C GLU A 145 -0.46 23.47 -20.55
N LYS A 146 -0.59 22.23 -20.04
CA LYS A 146 -1.29 21.15 -20.74
C LYS A 146 -2.76 21.51 -21.01
N ASN A 147 -3.44 22.07 -20.01
CA ASN A 147 -4.86 22.44 -20.12
C ASN A 147 -5.09 23.63 -21.05
N GLU A 148 -4.13 24.56 -21.14
CA GLU A 148 -4.14 25.67 -22.10
C GLU A 148 -3.99 25.13 -23.53
N VAL A 149 -3.00 24.26 -23.78
CA VAL A 149 -2.82 23.62 -25.11
C VAL A 149 -4.06 22.82 -25.54
N LEU A 150 -4.65 22.05 -24.63
CA LEU A 150 -5.89 21.31 -24.91
C LEU A 150 -7.09 22.24 -25.15
N GLY A 151 -7.14 23.36 -24.41
CA GLY A 151 -8.16 24.41 -24.58
C GLY A 151 -8.07 25.10 -25.94
N ASP A 152 -6.85 25.41 -26.40
CA ASP A 152 -6.60 26.03 -27.69
C ASP A 152 -6.93 25.09 -28.86
N LEU A 153 -6.68 23.78 -28.71
CA LEU A 153 -6.91 22.78 -29.76
C LEU A 153 -8.37 22.33 -29.89
N PHE A 154 -9.12 22.24 -28.78
CA PHE A 154 -10.45 21.61 -28.74
C PHE A 154 -11.55 22.44 -28.09
N GLY A 155 -11.24 23.63 -27.57
CA GLY A 155 -12.19 24.52 -26.90
C GLY A 155 -12.70 24.02 -25.55
N SER A 156 -13.46 24.87 -24.86
CA SER A 156 -13.98 24.61 -23.51
C SER A 156 -14.94 23.41 -23.41
N GLN A 157 -15.64 23.05 -24.49
CA GLN A 157 -16.51 21.88 -24.54
C GLN A 157 -15.74 20.56 -24.76
N GLY A 158 -14.55 20.58 -25.38
CA GLY A 158 -13.68 19.41 -25.53
C GLY A 158 -12.98 19.00 -24.23
N MET A 159 -12.66 19.98 -23.38
CA MET A 159 -11.99 19.80 -22.08
C MET A 159 -12.78 18.94 -21.09
N ALA A 160 -14.12 19.03 -21.09
CA ALA A 160 -14.98 18.29 -20.16
C ALA A 160 -15.08 16.78 -20.47
N ALA A 161 -14.86 16.38 -21.73
CA ALA A 161 -14.84 14.98 -22.15
C ALA A 161 -13.47 14.29 -21.92
N ILE A 162 -12.40 15.08 -21.86
CA ILE A 162 -10.99 14.64 -21.82
C ILE A 162 -10.50 14.34 -20.40
N ASN A 163 -11.14 14.89 -19.36
CA ASN A 163 -10.75 14.68 -17.95
C ASN A 163 -11.34 13.38 -17.35
N ARG A 164 -10.96 12.23 -17.90
CA ARG A 164 -11.03 10.94 -17.19
C ARG A 164 -9.66 10.62 -16.56
N PRO A 165 -9.61 10.08 -15.33
CA PRO A 165 -8.34 9.83 -14.64
C PRO A 165 -7.42 8.92 -15.46
N ASN A 166 -6.16 9.34 -15.64
CA ASN A 166 -5.19 8.72 -16.56
C ASN A 166 -4.18 7.78 -15.84
N PRO A 167 -3.30 7.08 -16.58
CA PRO A 167 -2.25 6.20 -16.04
C PRO A 167 -1.26 6.84 -15.06
N LEU A 168 -1.09 8.17 -15.04
CA LEU A 168 -0.26 8.87 -14.06
C LEU A 168 -0.84 8.76 -12.64
N ALA A 169 -2.16 8.60 -12.49
CA ALA A 169 -2.79 8.25 -11.22
C ALA A 169 -2.35 6.85 -10.72
N ARG A 170 -2.09 5.91 -11.66
CA ARG A 170 -1.49 4.59 -11.37
C ARG A 170 0.01 4.66 -11.12
N ALA A 171 0.75 5.53 -11.83
CA ALA A 171 2.18 5.74 -11.57
C ALA A 171 2.44 6.42 -10.20
N ARG A 172 1.58 7.37 -9.79
CA ARG A 172 1.60 7.98 -8.44
C ARG A 172 1.33 6.97 -7.32
N SER A 173 0.63 5.86 -7.58
CA SER A 173 0.47 4.81 -6.58
C SER A 173 1.70 3.90 -6.46
N GLN A 174 2.55 3.86 -7.50
CA GLN A 174 3.79 3.08 -7.53
C GLN A 174 5.01 3.86 -7.02
N SER A 175 5.05 5.20 -7.15
CA SER A 175 6.15 6.03 -6.58
C SER A 175 6.00 6.37 -5.10
N LYS A 176 4.94 5.86 -4.45
CA LYS A 176 4.54 6.11 -3.04
C LYS A 176 5.49 5.55 -1.97
N SER A 177 6.76 5.35 -2.30
CA SER A 177 7.77 4.95 -1.32
C SER A 177 8.71 6.08 -0.89
N GLY A 178 8.56 7.30 -1.45
CA GLY A 178 8.94 8.60 -0.86
C GLY A 178 10.41 8.88 -0.52
N TYR A 179 11.27 7.86 -0.48
CA TYR A 179 12.66 7.96 -0.05
C TYR A 179 13.59 7.58 -1.19
N ALA A 180 14.60 8.43 -1.43
CA ALA A 180 15.62 8.18 -2.43
C ALA A 180 16.49 6.98 -2.04
N MET A 181 16.83 6.15 -3.02
CA MET A 181 17.65 4.94 -2.85
C MET A 181 19.04 5.15 -3.44
N ASP A 182 19.61 6.34 -3.26
CA ASP A 182 20.86 6.77 -3.92
C ASP A 182 22.08 5.95 -3.48
N PHE A 183 21.92 5.10 -2.45
CA PHE A 183 22.92 4.20 -1.89
C PHE A 183 22.92 2.80 -2.54
N ILE A 184 22.01 2.52 -3.48
CA ILE A 184 21.88 1.22 -4.18
C ILE A 184 22.14 1.44 -5.69
N PRO A 185 22.92 0.58 -6.37
CA PRO A 185 23.09 0.62 -7.84
C PRO A 185 21.75 0.44 -8.58
N GLU A 186 21.61 1.04 -9.77
CA GLU A 186 20.34 1.05 -10.53
C GLU A 186 19.86 -0.36 -10.92
N GLU A 187 20.79 -1.28 -11.22
CA GLU A 187 20.49 -2.69 -11.50
C GLU A 187 19.86 -3.39 -10.29
N THR A 188 20.44 -3.22 -9.10
CA THR A 188 19.93 -3.76 -7.84
C THR A 188 18.57 -3.13 -7.45
N LYS A 189 18.32 -1.86 -7.81
CA LYS A 189 16.99 -1.25 -7.64
C LYS A 189 15.93 -1.91 -8.51
N ALA A 190 16.25 -2.24 -9.77
CA ALA A 190 15.32 -2.88 -10.67
C ALA A 190 14.95 -4.30 -10.20
N GLU A 191 15.95 -5.05 -9.71
CA GLU A 191 15.75 -6.38 -9.12
C GLU A 191 14.91 -6.31 -7.85
N LEU A 192 15.21 -5.36 -6.95
CA LEU A 192 14.47 -5.16 -5.71
C LEU A 192 13.01 -4.72 -5.94
N ASN A 193 12.77 -3.85 -6.92
CA ASN A 193 11.41 -3.46 -7.31
C ASN A 193 10.61 -4.63 -7.90
N THR A 194 11.28 -5.57 -8.56
CA THR A 194 10.65 -6.78 -9.10
C THR A 194 10.28 -7.72 -7.96
N LEU A 195 11.22 -7.97 -7.04
CA LEU A 195 10.98 -8.76 -5.82
C LEU A 195 9.82 -8.21 -4.98
N GLU A 196 9.79 -6.90 -4.73
CA GLU A 196 8.71 -6.24 -3.97
C GLU A 196 7.35 -6.42 -4.65
N ARG A 197 7.31 -6.33 -5.99
CA ARG A 197 6.06 -6.50 -6.77
C ARG A 197 5.57 -7.94 -6.73
N GLU A 198 6.45 -8.91 -6.89
CA GLU A 198 6.14 -10.34 -6.79
C GLU A 198 5.57 -10.66 -5.42
N PHE A 199 6.31 -10.31 -4.35
CA PHE A 199 5.88 -10.51 -2.97
C PHE A 199 4.53 -9.85 -2.67
N GLY A 200 4.35 -8.59 -3.09
CA GLY A 200 3.09 -7.87 -2.89
C GLY A 200 1.91 -8.57 -3.60
N SER A 201 2.15 -9.11 -4.79
CA SER A 201 1.12 -9.83 -5.55
C SER A 201 0.74 -11.18 -4.91
N GLU A 202 1.72 -11.93 -4.43
CA GLU A 202 1.52 -13.22 -3.75
C GLU A 202 0.83 -13.03 -2.41
N LEU A 203 1.25 -12.03 -1.62
CA LEU A 203 0.62 -11.68 -0.37
C LEU A 203 -0.85 -11.28 -0.58
N LEU A 204 -1.15 -10.46 -1.58
CA LEU A 204 -2.52 -10.06 -1.89
C LEU A 204 -3.38 -11.25 -2.31
N LYS A 205 -2.82 -12.14 -3.15
CA LYS A 205 -3.50 -13.38 -3.57
C LYS A 205 -3.81 -14.27 -2.37
N LYS A 206 -2.86 -14.43 -1.44
CA LYS A 206 -3.05 -15.21 -0.22
C LYS A 206 -4.12 -14.59 0.69
N MET A 207 -4.08 -13.26 0.89
CA MET A 207 -5.11 -12.56 1.69
C MET A 207 -6.50 -12.68 1.04
N ALA A 208 -6.59 -12.56 -0.29
CA ALA A 208 -7.84 -12.71 -1.04
C ALA A 208 -8.44 -14.12 -0.98
N GLN A 209 -7.61 -15.15 -0.75
CA GLN A 209 -8.05 -16.54 -0.57
C GLN A 209 -8.63 -16.82 0.83
N GLY A 210 -8.65 -15.82 1.73
CA GLY A 210 -9.22 -15.96 3.07
C GLY A 210 -8.21 -16.47 4.09
N ALA A 211 -7.06 -15.80 4.20
CA ALA A 211 -6.05 -16.06 5.21
C ALA A 211 -6.63 -15.84 6.62
N THR A 212 -7.23 -16.88 7.18
CA THR A 212 -8.01 -16.79 8.44
C THR A 212 -7.58 -17.82 9.47
N ASP A 213 -6.87 -18.88 9.07
CA ASP A 213 -6.40 -19.93 9.97
C ASP A 213 -4.92 -19.80 10.34
N ALA A 214 -4.49 -20.58 11.34
CA ALA A 214 -3.12 -20.52 11.85
C ALA A 214 -2.06 -20.96 10.82
N GLN A 215 -2.43 -21.80 9.84
CA GLN A 215 -1.51 -22.27 8.81
C GLN A 215 -1.24 -21.16 7.78
N ASP A 216 -2.29 -20.47 7.33
CA ASP A 216 -2.18 -19.32 6.44
C ASP A 216 -1.32 -18.22 7.06
N MET A 217 -1.45 -17.98 8.37
CA MET A 217 -0.64 -17.00 9.08
C MET A 217 0.83 -17.43 9.18
N ALA A 218 1.10 -18.71 9.40
CA ALA A 218 2.47 -19.24 9.40
C ALA A 218 3.11 -19.12 8.01
N GLU A 219 2.33 -19.32 6.95
CA GLU A 219 2.79 -19.14 5.57
C GLU A 219 3.08 -17.67 5.26
N ILE A 220 2.22 -16.73 5.67
CA ILE A 220 2.48 -15.28 5.55
C ILE A 220 3.76 -14.87 6.28
N ARG A 221 4.01 -15.42 7.47
CA ARG A 221 5.27 -15.18 8.19
C ARG A 221 6.46 -15.70 7.40
N ARG A 222 6.40 -16.93 6.87
CA ARG A 222 7.47 -17.50 6.03
C ARG A 222 7.74 -16.67 4.79
N MET A 223 6.70 -16.25 4.07
CA MET A 223 6.84 -15.38 2.89
C MET A 223 7.56 -14.07 3.25
N ARG A 224 7.23 -13.46 4.40
CA ARG A 224 7.90 -12.24 4.87
C ARG A 224 9.38 -12.47 5.19
N THR A 225 9.71 -13.58 5.86
CA THR A 225 11.09 -13.97 6.16
C THR A 225 11.88 -14.21 4.88
N GLU A 226 11.34 -15.00 3.94
CA GLU A 226 11.98 -15.28 2.66
C GLU A 226 12.24 -14.01 1.85
N ARG A 227 11.28 -13.07 1.85
CA ARG A 227 11.49 -11.76 1.24
C ARG A 227 12.65 -11.02 1.90
N ASP A 228 12.67 -10.92 3.23
CA ASP A 228 13.72 -10.20 3.95
C ASP A 228 15.11 -10.85 3.71
N ASP A 229 15.18 -12.18 3.64
CA ASP A 229 16.40 -12.94 3.34
C ASP A 229 16.88 -12.69 1.90
N ARG A 230 15.98 -12.71 0.91
CA ARG A 230 16.30 -12.36 -0.49
C ARG A 230 16.78 -10.91 -0.64
N ILE A 231 16.22 -9.97 0.13
CA ILE A 231 16.72 -8.59 0.14
C ILE A 231 18.13 -8.54 0.76
N ALA A 232 18.39 -9.34 1.81
CA ALA A 232 19.69 -9.40 2.47
C ALA A 232 20.80 -10.04 1.61
N THR A 233 20.48 -10.87 0.62
CA THR A 233 21.48 -11.37 -0.34
C THR A 233 21.84 -10.35 -1.42
N MET A 234 20.95 -9.40 -1.71
CA MET A 234 21.13 -8.35 -2.73
C MET A 234 21.82 -7.10 -2.17
N LEU A 235 21.77 -6.88 -0.85
CA LEU A 235 22.25 -5.67 -0.19
C LEU A 235 23.33 -6.00 0.85
N THR A 236 24.32 -5.12 0.99
CA THR A 236 25.22 -5.15 2.17
C THR A 236 24.43 -4.88 3.46
N PRO A 237 24.92 -5.29 4.65
CA PRO A 237 24.24 -5.02 5.91
C PRO A 237 23.90 -3.54 6.12
N GLU A 238 24.80 -2.64 5.75
CA GLU A 238 24.61 -1.19 5.84
C GLU A 238 23.52 -0.72 4.86
N GLN A 239 23.55 -1.20 3.61
CA GLN A 239 22.50 -0.90 2.63
C GLN A 239 21.15 -1.48 3.03
N LYS A 240 21.12 -2.66 3.67
CA LYS A 240 19.89 -3.27 4.20
C LYS A 240 19.30 -2.45 5.33
N MET A 241 20.12 -1.90 6.22
CA MET A 241 19.67 -1.00 7.27
C MET A 241 19.06 0.28 6.68
N GLU A 242 19.75 0.91 5.73
CA GLU A 242 19.24 2.09 5.03
C GLU A 242 17.96 1.80 4.23
N TYR A 243 17.87 0.61 3.65
CA TYR A 243 16.65 0.10 3.00
C TYR A 243 15.50 -0.02 4.00
N ASP A 244 15.74 -0.71 5.12
CA ASP A 244 14.73 -1.00 6.13
C ASP A 244 14.22 0.26 6.82
N LEU A 245 15.10 1.21 7.13
CA LEU A 245 14.74 2.51 7.69
C LEU A 245 13.77 3.27 6.78
N ARG A 246 13.86 3.09 5.46
CA ARG A 246 13.03 3.80 4.47
C ARG A 246 11.77 3.02 4.10
N LYS A 247 11.89 1.72 3.87
CA LYS A 247 10.88 0.90 3.17
C LYS A 247 10.25 -0.18 4.03
N SER A 248 10.83 -0.51 5.18
CA SER A 248 10.27 -1.60 5.98
C SER A 248 8.86 -1.26 6.49
N PRO A 249 7.98 -2.27 6.65
CA PRO A 249 6.68 -2.09 7.30
C PRO A 249 6.82 -1.52 8.71
N THR A 250 7.87 -1.92 9.45
CA THR A 250 8.19 -1.39 10.78
C THR A 250 8.41 0.12 10.73
N ALA A 251 9.26 0.62 9.83
CA ALA A 251 9.52 2.06 9.70
C ALA A 251 8.28 2.83 9.23
N ALA A 252 7.46 2.24 8.35
CA ALA A 252 6.20 2.85 7.92
C ALA A 252 5.19 2.98 9.06
N ASN A 253 5.01 1.92 9.86
CA ASN A 253 4.14 1.93 11.04
C ASN A 253 4.67 2.89 12.11
N MET A 254 5.97 2.90 12.33
CA MET A 254 6.63 3.76 13.31
C MET A 254 6.37 5.24 13.03
N ARG A 255 6.51 5.69 11.77
CA ARG A 255 6.22 7.09 11.39
C ARG A 255 4.78 7.51 11.67
N LEU A 256 3.83 6.60 11.50
CA LEU A 256 2.42 6.87 11.79
C LEU A 256 2.10 6.85 13.28
N GLN A 257 2.69 5.91 14.02
CA GLN A 257 2.49 5.80 15.46
C GLN A 257 3.13 6.97 16.20
N MET A 258 4.27 7.45 15.72
CA MET A 258 5.01 8.58 16.28
C MET A 258 4.56 9.92 15.68
N ASP A 259 3.37 10.01 15.08
CA ASP A 259 2.83 11.28 14.58
C ASP A 259 2.76 12.31 15.73
N GLY A 260 3.37 13.48 15.54
CA GLY A 260 3.53 14.50 16.60
C GLY A 260 4.71 14.30 17.55
N PHE A 261 5.51 13.24 17.39
CA PHE A 261 6.84 13.11 17.97
C PHE A 261 7.86 13.51 16.90
N ASP A 262 8.73 14.49 17.17
CA ASP A 262 9.76 14.95 16.23
C ASP A 262 11.13 14.37 16.66
N PRO A 263 11.45 13.12 16.30
CA PRO A 263 12.74 12.52 16.63
C PRO A 263 13.86 13.13 15.80
N SER A 264 15.05 13.17 16.36
CA SER A 264 16.30 13.29 15.62
C SER A 264 16.58 12.01 14.80
N GLU A 265 17.57 12.08 13.90
CA GLU A 265 17.96 10.92 13.10
C GLU A 265 18.40 9.74 13.97
N ASP A 266 19.23 10.01 14.98
CA ASP A 266 19.77 9.00 15.89
C ASP A 266 18.65 8.39 16.77
N GLU A 267 17.78 9.23 17.34
CA GLU A 267 16.61 8.74 18.10
C GLU A 267 15.71 7.83 17.22
N PHE A 268 15.51 8.19 15.95
CA PHE A 268 14.72 7.38 15.03
C PHE A 268 15.41 6.04 14.72
N ARG A 269 16.73 6.03 14.52
CA ARG A 269 17.52 4.81 14.29
C ARG A 269 17.47 3.87 15.49
N ASP A 270 17.59 4.41 16.70
CA ASP A 270 17.57 3.61 17.93
C ASP A 270 16.19 3.01 18.20
N ILE A 271 15.12 3.80 18.08
CA ILE A 271 13.75 3.30 18.21
C ILE A 271 13.47 2.24 17.13
N PHE A 272 13.93 2.49 15.90
CA PHE A 272 13.76 1.55 14.80
C PHE A 272 14.43 0.20 15.09
N ALA A 273 15.66 0.21 15.60
CA ALA A 273 16.40 -1.01 15.90
C ALA A 273 15.66 -1.87 16.95
N ALA A 274 15.24 -1.28 18.07
CA ALA A 274 14.47 -1.97 19.11
C ALA A 274 13.14 -2.52 18.57
N ARG A 275 12.42 -1.71 17.77
CA ARG A 275 11.13 -2.11 17.20
C ARG A 275 11.26 -3.19 16.14
N LYS A 276 12.28 -3.14 15.29
CA LYS A 276 12.53 -4.14 14.24
C LYS A 276 12.90 -5.49 14.84
N ALA A 277 13.70 -5.51 15.91
CA ALA A 277 13.98 -6.74 16.65
C ALA A 277 12.69 -7.38 17.20
N PHE A 278 11.85 -6.57 17.88
CA PHE A 278 10.56 -7.02 18.39
C PHE A 278 9.62 -7.51 17.27
N ASP A 279 9.48 -6.76 16.17
CA ASP A 279 8.57 -7.12 15.07
C ASP A 279 9.03 -8.38 14.32
N ASN A 280 10.35 -8.66 14.26
CA ASN A 280 10.87 -9.86 13.62
C ASN A 280 10.51 -11.14 14.40
N GLU A 281 10.53 -11.07 15.74
CA GLU A 281 10.29 -12.23 16.61
C GLU A 281 8.83 -12.36 17.05
N HIS A 282 8.18 -11.23 17.35
CA HIS A 282 6.83 -11.16 17.94
C HIS A 282 5.81 -10.40 17.08
N GLY A 283 6.17 -10.11 15.82
CA GLY A 283 5.28 -9.47 14.85
C GLY A 283 4.04 -10.32 14.57
N VAL A 284 2.88 -9.68 14.59
CA VAL A 284 1.59 -10.34 14.35
C VAL A 284 1.04 -9.97 12.98
N VAL A 285 0.42 -10.94 12.32
CA VAL A 285 -0.28 -10.69 11.06
C VAL A 285 -1.63 -10.05 11.40
N PRO A 286 -2.02 -8.94 10.74
CA PRO A 286 -3.34 -8.36 10.91
C PRO A 286 -4.47 -9.40 10.85
N GLY A 287 -5.35 -9.41 11.85
CA GLY A 287 -6.48 -10.34 11.92
C GLY A 287 -6.17 -11.70 12.56
N SER A 288 -4.92 -12.01 12.92
CA SER A 288 -4.60 -13.23 13.66
C SER A 288 -5.02 -13.12 15.13
N SER A 289 -5.70 -14.14 15.66
CA SER A 289 -5.85 -14.32 17.10
C SER A 289 -4.53 -14.82 17.70
N ILE A 290 -4.19 -14.31 18.88
CA ILE A 290 -2.99 -14.69 19.64
C ILE A 290 -3.48 -15.56 20.79
N SER A 291 -2.79 -16.69 21.05
CA SER A 291 -3.11 -17.51 22.22
C SER A 291 -2.82 -16.72 23.51
N PRO A 292 -3.50 -17.01 24.65
CA PRO A 292 -3.20 -16.32 25.90
C PRO A 292 -1.73 -16.42 26.34
N ALA A 293 -1.09 -17.59 26.12
CA ALA A 293 0.32 -17.79 26.42
C ALA A 293 1.25 -16.95 25.52
N ASP A 294 0.97 -16.90 24.20
CA ASP A 294 1.74 -16.07 23.26
C ASP A 294 1.51 -14.57 23.52
N ALA A 295 0.34 -14.18 24.01
CA ALA A 295 0.03 -12.81 24.37
C ALA A 295 0.87 -12.35 25.57
N GLU A 296 1.08 -13.20 26.58
CA GLU A 296 1.95 -12.90 27.72
C GLU A 296 3.43 -12.80 27.31
N ILE A 297 3.92 -13.70 26.46
CA ILE A 297 5.29 -13.64 25.90
C ILE A 297 5.48 -12.34 25.11
N ARG A 298 4.50 -11.98 24.27
CA ARG A 298 4.55 -10.75 23.49
C ARG A 298 4.53 -9.51 24.39
N GLN A 299 3.77 -9.52 25.48
CA GLN A 299 3.77 -8.42 26.46
C GLN A 299 5.14 -8.25 27.14
N LEU A 300 5.81 -9.35 27.49
CA LEU A 300 7.19 -9.32 28.01
C LEU A 300 8.14 -8.67 27.00
N ALA A 301 8.09 -9.12 25.74
CA ALA A 301 8.93 -8.57 24.70
C ALA A 301 8.62 -7.10 24.39
N GLU A 302 7.36 -6.66 24.50
CA GLU A 302 6.99 -5.24 24.39
C GLU A 302 7.58 -4.40 25.54
N GLN A 303 7.59 -4.92 26.77
CA GLN A 303 8.19 -4.26 27.93
C GLN A 303 9.71 -4.13 27.77
N GLU A 304 10.37 -5.21 27.34
CA GLU A 304 11.81 -5.20 27.09
C GLU A 304 12.18 -4.22 25.96
N MET A 305 11.44 -4.24 24.85
CA MET A 305 11.59 -3.26 23.77
C MET A 305 11.43 -1.83 24.29
N ASN A 306 10.42 -1.57 25.13
CA ASN A 306 10.20 -0.24 25.72
C ASN A 306 11.34 0.17 26.67
N ASN A 307 11.93 -0.76 27.41
CA ASN A 307 13.10 -0.48 28.26
C ASN A 307 14.34 -0.13 27.42
N GLN A 308 14.54 -0.79 26.29
CA GLN A 308 15.61 -0.46 25.34
C GLN A 308 15.42 0.95 24.76
N ILE A 309 14.20 1.29 24.34
CA ILE A 309 13.85 2.63 23.86
C ILE A 309 14.03 3.68 24.97
N ARG A 310 13.65 3.37 26.21
CA ARG A 310 13.86 4.26 27.35
C ARG A 310 15.34 4.52 27.61
N THR A 311 16.17 3.49 27.48
CA THR A 311 17.62 3.59 27.69
C THR A 311 18.30 4.46 26.63
N SER A 312 17.87 4.38 25.37
CA SER A 312 18.42 5.22 24.30
C SER A 312 17.94 6.67 24.36
N LEU A 313 16.65 6.89 24.62
CA LEU A 313 16.06 8.24 24.63
C LEU A 313 16.31 9.01 25.94
N GLY A 314 16.48 8.30 27.06
CA GLY A 314 16.42 8.88 28.39
C GLY A 314 14.98 9.11 28.89
N ASP A 315 14.82 9.33 30.19
CA ASP A 315 13.52 9.30 30.87
C ASP A 315 12.51 10.33 30.35
N ASP A 316 12.91 11.60 30.27
CA ASP A 316 12.02 12.69 29.85
C ASP A 316 11.54 12.48 28.41
N ARG A 317 12.48 12.13 27.52
CA ARG A 317 12.20 11.93 26.10
C ARG A 317 11.40 10.66 25.83
N PHE A 318 11.59 9.64 26.65
CA PHE A 318 10.76 8.45 26.62
C PHE A 318 9.30 8.74 27.02
N GLN A 319 9.06 9.65 27.97
CA GLN A 319 7.70 10.10 28.28
C GLN A 319 7.06 10.80 27.07
N ASP A 320 7.80 11.64 26.35
CA ASP A 320 7.33 12.26 25.10
C ASP A 320 6.95 11.21 24.05
N TYR A 321 7.79 10.17 23.91
CA TYR A 321 7.53 9.05 23.01
C TYR A 321 6.25 8.30 23.39
N LEU A 322 6.08 7.93 24.68
CA LEU A 322 4.89 7.22 25.15
C LEU A 322 3.60 8.05 24.97
N ARG A 323 3.67 9.37 25.14
CA ARG A 323 2.53 10.27 24.87
C ARG A 323 2.04 10.18 23.43
N GLN A 324 2.90 9.81 22.49
CA GLN A 324 2.54 9.69 21.08
C GLN A 324 2.29 8.26 20.63
N THR A 325 2.88 7.25 21.26
CA THR A 325 2.83 5.87 20.75
C THR A 325 1.96 4.92 21.57
N ASP A 326 1.85 5.11 22.89
CA ASP A 326 1.11 4.17 23.75
C ASP A 326 -0.31 4.66 24.03
N TYR A 327 -1.29 3.80 23.72
CA TYR A 327 -2.71 4.10 23.89
C TYR A 327 -3.10 4.28 25.37
N ASP A 328 -2.57 3.45 26.27
CA ASP A 328 -2.92 3.51 27.68
C ASP A 328 -2.31 4.76 28.32
N TYR A 329 -1.06 5.11 27.95
CA TYR A 329 -0.44 6.36 28.36
C TYR A 329 -1.26 7.56 27.88
N LYS A 330 -1.65 7.61 26.60
CA LYS A 330 -2.52 8.68 26.06
C LYS A 330 -3.82 8.81 26.85
N SER A 331 -4.41 7.68 27.22
CA SER A 331 -5.66 7.62 27.99
C SER A 331 -5.48 8.23 29.39
N ILE A 332 -4.43 7.80 30.10
CA ILE A 332 -4.06 8.29 31.44
C ILE A 332 -3.70 9.78 31.39
N HIS A 333 -2.92 10.20 30.41
CA HIS A 333 -2.52 11.59 30.22
C HIS A 333 -3.74 12.50 29.99
N LYS A 334 -4.71 12.06 29.20
CA LYS A 334 -5.96 12.81 28.98
C LYS A 334 -6.81 12.93 30.26
N ILE A 335 -6.84 11.91 31.11
CA ILE A 335 -7.55 11.95 32.40
C ILE A 335 -6.88 12.94 33.34
N THR A 336 -5.55 12.85 33.48
CA THR A 336 -4.77 13.71 34.38
C THR A 336 -4.82 15.18 33.94
N GLN A 337 -4.71 15.45 32.64
CA GLN A 337 -4.85 16.79 32.06
C GLN A 337 -6.22 17.42 32.34
N ARG A 338 -7.31 16.65 32.21
CA ARG A 338 -8.68 17.15 32.48
C ARG A 338 -8.92 17.55 33.93
N GLN A 339 -8.16 16.95 34.85
CA GLN A 339 -8.23 17.27 36.27
C GLN A 339 -7.24 18.35 36.70
N GLY A 340 -6.46 18.89 35.75
CA GLY A 340 -5.43 19.89 36.05
C GLY A 340 -4.29 19.35 36.92
N LEU A 341 -4.04 18.03 36.85
CA LEU A 341 -2.95 17.38 37.59
C LEU A 341 -1.62 17.61 36.87
N GLY A 342 -0.52 17.61 37.62
CA GLY A 342 0.83 17.84 37.09
C GLY A 342 1.24 16.81 36.02
N GLU A 343 2.10 17.23 35.09
CA GLU A 343 2.48 16.43 33.91
C GLU A 343 3.09 15.06 34.28
N ASN A 344 3.80 15.00 35.41
CA ASN A 344 4.44 13.78 35.92
C ASN A 344 3.45 12.73 36.48
N ILE A 345 2.23 13.11 36.84
CA ILE A 345 1.26 12.15 37.41
C ILE A 345 0.90 11.07 36.38
N SER A 346 0.84 11.43 35.10
CA SER A 346 0.60 10.45 34.03
C SER A 346 1.69 9.39 33.93
N ALA A 347 2.97 9.80 34.05
CA ALA A 347 4.11 8.90 34.04
C ALA A 347 4.13 8.00 35.28
N GLN A 348 3.83 8.53 36.46
CA GLN A 348 3.74 7.75 37.70
C GLN A 348 2.67 6.66 37.61
N VAL A 349 1.44 7.00 37.17
CA VAL A 349 0.35 6.03 36.97
C VAL A 349 0.73 4.96 35.97
N TYR A 350 1.40 5.34 34.87
CA TYR A 350 1.88 4.39 33.87
C TYR A 350 2.97 3.45 34.44
N GLN A 351 3.88 3.96 35.26
CA GLN A 351 4.89 3.15 35.95
C GLN A 351 4.26 2.18 36.95
N MET A 352 3.27 2.62 37.75
CA MET A 352 2.53 1.74 38.66
C MET A 352 1.81 0.62 37.90
N LYS A 353 1.19 0.94 36.75
CA LYS A 353 0.62 -0.08 35.87
C LYS A 353 1.66 -1.14 35.50
N GLY A 354 2.83 -0.71 35.00
CA GLY A 354 3.89 -1.64 34.62
C GLY A 354 4.39 -2.53 35.77
N GLY A 355 4.59 -1.94 36.95
CA GLY A 355 4.99 -2.68 38.15
C GLY A 355 3.92 -3.68 38.64
N ALA A 356 2.65 -3.29 38.61
CA ALA A 356 1.55 -4.18 38.96
C ALA A 356 1.38 -5.34 37.96
N GLU A 357 1.58 -5.08 36.67
CA GLU A 357 1.56 -6.12 35.63
C GLU A 357 2.70 -7.14 35.81
N GLU A 358 3.90 -6.71 36.19
CA GLU A 358 5.03 -7.57 36.53
C GLU A 358 4.74 -8.45 37.74
N LEU A 359 4.36 -7.85 38.88
CA LEU A 359 4.07 -8.60 40.10
C LEU A 359 2.93 -9.62 39.90
N ALA A 360 1.88 -9.23 39.16
CA ALA A 360 0.80 -10.13 38.84
C ALA A 360 1.27 -11.32 38.00
N ARG A 361 2.22 -11.12 37.08
CA ARG A 361 2.82 -12.20 36.29
C ARG A 361 3.66 -13.13 37.16
N GLU A 362 4.52 -12.60 38.03
CA GLU A 362 5.35 -13.42 38.93
C GLU A 362 4.49 -14.40 39.75
N ILE A 363 3.35 -13.92 40.26
CA ILE A 363 2.40 -14.76 40.99
C ILE A 363 1.76 -15.82 40.08
N ARG A 364 1.34 -15.46 38.86
CA ARG A 364 0.73 -16.42 37.92
C ARG A 364 1.68 -17.57 37.57
N MET A 365 2.96 -17.24 37.36
CA MET A 365 4.02 -18.18 37.00
C MET A 365 4.53 -19.01 38.19
N ASN A 366 4.19 -18.61 39.42
CA ASN A 366 4.59 -19.34 40.61
C ASN A 366 3.78 -20.64 40.75
N THR A 367 4.39 -21.75 40.31
CA THR A 367 3.81 -23.09 40.42
C THR A 367 3.77 -23.62 41.86
N GLY A 368 4.47 -23.00 42.79
CA GLY A 368 4.45 -23.32 44.22
C GLY A 368 3.20 -22.83 44.96
N LEU A 369 2.43 -21.92 44.36
CA LEU A 369 1.16 -21.44 44.91
C LEU A 369 -0.02 -22.21 44.34
N SER A 370 -1.00 -22.52 45.18
CA SER A 370 -2.30 -23.01 44.73
C SER A 370 -3.04 -21.97 43.89
N ILE A 371 -4.03 -22.40 43.10
CA ILE A 371 -4.84 -21.48 42.28
C ILE A 371 -5.58 -20.47 43.17
N GLU A 372 -6.07 -20.89 44.34
CA GLU A 372 -6.76 -20.02 45.30
C GLU A 372 -5.82 -18.98 45.90
N GLU A 373 -4.60 -19.38 46.28
CA GLU A 373 -3.59 -18.45 46.80
C GLU A 373 -3.16 -17.44 45.73
N ARG A 374 -2.96 -17.87 44.47
CA ARG A 374 -2.67 -16.96 43.36
C ARG A 374 -3.81 -15.97 43.17
N GLN A 375 -5.07 -16.44 43.14
CA GLN A 375 -6.23 -15.58 42.97
C GLN A 375 -6.37 -14.56 44.11
N MET A 376 -6.04 -14.94 45.34
CA MET A 376 -6.06 -14.05 46.49
C MET A 376 -4.97 -12.96 46.41
N GLN A 377 -3.72 -13.34 46.11
CA GLN A 377 -2.62 -12.37 45.97
C GLN A 377 -2.81 -11.43 44.77
N LEU A 378 -3.33 -11.94 43.65
CA LEU A 378 -3.67 -11.10 42.48
C LEU A 378 -4.78 -10.08 42.81
N GLY A 379 -5.78 -10.49 43.60
CA GLY A 379 -6.80 -9.59 44.11
C GLY A 379 -6.23 -8.48 45.02
N GLN A 380 -5.22 -8.80 45.83
CA GLN A 380 -4.52 -7.80 46.65
C GLN A 380 -3.77 -6.80 45.79
N ILE A 381 -2.99 -7.25 44.80
CA ILE A 381 -2.30 -6.37 43.84
C ILE A 381 -3.29 -5.44 43.15
N GLN A 382 -4.41 -5.97 42.68
CA GLN A 382 -5.43 -5.17 42.02
C GLN A 382 -5.96 -4.07 42.94
N ASN A 383 -6.28 -4.41 44.19
CA ASN A 383 -6.84 -3.47 45.16
C ASN A 383 -5.81 -2.39 45.55
N GLU A 384 -4.59 -2.79 45.89
CA GLU A 384 -3.50 -1.87 46.25
C GLU A 384 -3.15 -0.92 45.11
N THR A 385 -3.12 -1.43 43.87
CA THR A 385 -2.89 -0.61 42.67
C THR A 385 -4.03 0.38 42.47
N SER A 386 -5.28 -0.03 42.66
CA SER A 386 -6.45 0.85 42.53
C SER A 386 -6.42 1.98 43.57
N ILE A 387 -6.12 1.67 44.83
CA ILE A 387 -6.02 2.65 45.92
C ILE A 387 -4.87 3.63 45.64
N SER A 388 -3.72 3.13 45.20
CA SER A 388 -2.54 3.96 44.91
C SER A 388 -2.83 4.93 43.76
N ILE A 389 -3.49 4.46 42.70
CA ILE A 389 -3.91 5.32 41.58
C ILE A 389 -4.93 6.36 42.04
N GLU A 390 -5.94 5.96 42.82
CA GLU A 390 -6.94 6.89 43.36
C GLU A 390 -6.31 7.99 44.21
N SER A 391 -5.27 7.69 44.97
CA SER A 391 -4.54 8.69 45.77
C SER A 391 -3.83 9.75 44.90
N LEU A 392 -3.43 9.39 43.68
CA LEU A 392 -2.66 10.25 42.77
C LEU A 392 -3.52 11.03 41.78
N ILE A 393 -4.57 10.40 41.25
CA ILE A 393 -5.44 11.04 40.26
C ILE A 393 -6.81 11.45 40.80
N GLY A 394 -7.06 11.23 42.10
CA GLY A 394 -8.34 11.50 42.76
C GLY A 394 -9.45 10.53 42.36
N GLY A 395 -10.52 10.49 43.16
CA GLY A 395 -11.66 9.59 42.95
C GLY A 395 -12.35 9.78 41.59
N GLN A 396 -12.45 11.03 41.10
CA GLN A 396 -13.00 11.30 39.76
C GLN A 396 -12.09 10.75 38.65
N GLY A 397 -10.78 10.88 38.78
CA GLY A 397 -9.80 10.31 37.86
C GLY A 397 -9.80 8.79 37.84
N ALA A 398 -9.81 8.17 39.03
CA ALA A 398 -9.86 6.72 39.17
C ALA A 398 -11.14 6.15 38.55
N ALA A 399 -12.29 6.78 38.81
CA ALA A 399 -13.54 6.40 38.16
C ALA A 399 -13.45 6.53 36.62
N ALA A 400 -12.88 7.63 36.12
CA ALA A 400 -12.70 7.82 34.67
C ALA A 400 -11.80 6.74 34.05
N LEU A 401 -10.72 6.36 34.74
CA LEU A 401 -9.82 5.29 34.30
C LEU A 401 -10.52 3.93 34.26
N GLN A 402 -11.30 3.60 35.29
CA GLN A 402 -12.06 2.34 35.36
C GLN A 402 -13.23 2.29 34.37
N THR A 403 -13.71 3.44 33.89
CA THR A 403 -14.80 3.49 32.88
C THR A 403 -14.26 3.35 31.46
N GLN A 404 -13.02 3.76 31.20
CA GLN A 404 -12.39 3.60 29.88
C GLN A 404 -12.00 2.15 29.62
N ALA A 405 -12.23 1.68 28.39
CA ALA A 405 -11.95 0.29 28.01
C ALA A 405 -10.49 -0.12 28.31
N GLY A 406 -9.51 0.72 27.97
CA GLY A 406 -8.10 0.45 28.26
C GLY A 406 -7.83 0.29 29.76
N GLY A 407 -8.18 1.32 30.54
CA GLY A 407 -8.02 1.35 32.00
C GLY A 407 -8.68 0.18 32.72
N ARG A 408 -9.95 -0.09 32.39
CA ARG A 408 -10.73 -1.21 32.91
C ARG A 408 -10.09 -2.56 32.60
N ASN A 409 -9.60 -2.74 31.37
CA ASN A 409 -9.10 -4.03 30.91
C ASN A 409 -7.80 -4.40 31.65
N TRP A 410 -6.83 -3.50 31.73
CA TRP A 410 -5.56 -3.81 32.38
C TRP A 410 -5.72 -3.95 33.90
N LEU A 411 -6.50 -3.07 34.55
CA LEU A 411 -6.78 -3.16 35.99
C LEU A 411 -7.52 -4.46 36.36
N ASN A 412 -8.42 -4.94 35.50
CA ASN A 412 -9.09 -6.22 35.74
C ASN A 412 -8.19 -7.41 35.48
N ASN A 413 -7.24 -7.29 34.55
CA ASN A 413 -6.35 -8.39 34.22
C ASN A 413 -5.32 -8.65 35.32
N ILE A 414 -4.77 -7.62 35.97
CA ILE A 414 -3.84 -7.81 37.10
C ILE A 414 -4.47 -8.62 38.25
N GLY A 415 -5.79 -8.59 38.41
CA GLY A 415 -6.53 -9.37 39.41
C GLY A 415 -6.91 -10.80 39.00
N ARG A 416 -6.57 -11.27 37.80
CA ARG A 416 -7.01 -12.57 37.26
C ARG A 416 -5.87 -13.57 37.16
N VAL A 417 -6.13 -14.82 37.59
CA VAL A 417 -5.23 -15.95 37.34
C VAL A 417 -5.11 -16.23 35.83
N ASN A 418 -6.23 -16.15 35.10
CA ASN A 418 -6.27 -16.27 33.64
C ASN A 418 -6.62 -14.90 33.01
N PRO A 419 -5.63 -14.11 32.54
CA PRO A 419 -5.89 -12.80 31.95
C PRO A 419 -6.62 -12.92 30.61
N LEU A 420 -7.46 -11.92 30.30
CA LEU A 420 -8.08 -11.81 28.99
C LEU A 420 -7.11 -11.16 28.00
N PRO A 421 -7.06 -11.61 26.73
CA PRO A 421 -6.21 -10.96 25.73
C PRO A 421 -6.59 -9.48 25.57
N ILE A 422 -5.62 -8.59 25.80
CA ILE A 422 -5.80 -7.15 25.60
C ILE A 422 -5.53 -6.83 24.14
N VAL A 423 -6.59 -6.63 23.35
CA VAL A 423 -6.46 -6.11 22.00
C VAL A 423 -6.29 -4.59 22.11
N LYS A 424 -5.04 -4.10 22.15
CA LYS A 424 -4.78 -2.67 21.94
C LYS A 424 -5.18 -2.33 20.49
N PRO A 425 -5.84 -1.19 20.23
CA PRO A 425 -6.12 -0.79 18.86
C PRO A 425 -4.79 -0.53 18.12
N THR A 426 -4.37 -1.50 17.32
CA THR A 426 -3.18 -1.35 16.49
C THR A 426 -3.53 -0.40 15.34
N PHE A 427 -2.92 0.78 15.29
CA PHE A 427 -2.91 1.57 14.05
C PHE A 427 -2.12 0.77 13.01
N GLN A 428 -2.84 0.28 12.00
CA GLN A 428 -2.27 -0.54 10.93
C GLN A 428 -2.32 0.22 9.61
N VAL A 429 -1.20 0.21 8.90
CA VAL A 429 -1.19 0.49 7.47
C VAL A 429 -1.56 -0.79 6.75
N ILE A 430 -2.69 -0.77 6.04
CA ILE A 430 -2.86 -1.65 4.89
C ILE A 430 -1.87 -1.13 3.84
N THR A 431 -0.65 -1.62 3.86
CA THR A 431 0.29 -1.36 2.76
C THR A 431 -0.23 -2.16 1.56
N GLY A 432 -0.92 -1.48 0.65
CA GLY A 432 -1.29 -2.03 -0.65
C GLY A 432 -2.69 -2.63 -0.72
N GLY A 433 -3.70 -1.75 -0.65
CA GLY A 433 -5.06 -2.05 -1.08
C GLY A 433 -5.84 -0.75 -1.08
N THR A 434 -5.95 -0.11 -2.23
CA THR A 434 -6.95 0.96 -2.40
C THR A 434 -8.31 0.43 -1.94
N PRO A 435 -9.05 1.14 -1.08
CA PRO A 435 -10.48 0.90 -0.99
C PRO A 435 -11.03 1.19 -2.39
N ASN A 436 -11.64 0.18 -3.01
CA ASN A 436 -12.43 0.43 -4.20
C ASN A 436 -13.57 1.39 -3.81
N PRO A 437 -13.89 2.42 -4.62
CA PRO A 437 -15.13 3.18 -4.44
C PRO A 437 -16.37 2.29 -4.57
#